data_AF-A0A7K5KH13-F1
#
_entry.id   AF-A0A7K5KH13-F1
#
_cell.length_a   1.000
_cell.length_b   1.000
_cell.length_c   1.000
_cell.angle_alpha   90.00
_cell.angle_beta   90.00
_cell.angle_gamma   90.00
#
_symmetry.space_group_name_H-M   'P 1'
#
loop_
_entity.id
_entity.type
_entity.pdbx_description
1 polymer ?
#
loop_
_entity_poly.entity_id
_entity_poly.type
_entity_poly.pdbx_seq_one_letter_code
_entity_poly.pdbx_strand_id
1 'polypeptide(L)'
;MESGMPLTGGQRALIRESWRRVSGSPEQHGLVLFTRLFDLDPDLLPLFQYNCKQFASPEECLSAPEFLDHIRKVMLVIDAAVSHLENLSCLEEYLCNLGKKHQAVGVKIESFSTVGESLLYMLEKCLGTAFSPEVQEAWSKLYSAVVKAMQRGWDTHPEGD
;
A
#
# COMPACT_ATOMS: atom_id res chain seq x y z
N MET A 1 -12.28 -8.61 19.81
CA MET A 1 -12.45 -9.53 18.67
C MET A 1 -13.12 -8.76 17.55
N GLU A 2 -12.37 -8.11 16.67
CA GLU A 2 -12.95 -7.37 15.51
C GLU A 2 -12.18 -7.60 14.19
N SER A 3 -11.18 -8.49 14.22
CA SER A 3 -10.31 -8.77 13.07
C SER A 3 -10.95 -9.81 12.15
N GLY A 4 -11.99 -9.42 11.41
CA GLY A 4 -12.55 -10.33 10.40
C GLY A 4 -13.90 -9.95 9.77
N MET A 5 -14.53 -8.84 10.15
CA MET A 5 -15.78 -8.46 9.50
C MET A 5 -15.50 -7.90 8.09
N PRO A 6 -16.20 -8.39 7.06
CA PRO A 6 -16.08 -7.85 5.71
C PRO A 6 -16.54 -6.38 5.71
N LEU A 7 -15.98 -5.59 4.79
CA LEU A 7 -16.38 -4.19 4.59
C LEU A 7 -17.91 -4.08 4.44
N THR A 8 -18.53 -3.12 5.09
CA THR A 8 -19.96 -2.86 4.91
C THR A 8 -20.23 -2.16 3.58
N GLY A 9 -21.49 -2.14 3.12
CA GLY A 9 -21.87 -1.39 1.92
C GLY A 9 -21.55 0.11 2.03
N GLY A 10 -21.76 0.70 3.20
CA GLY A 10 -21.40 2.09 3.48
C GLY A 10 -19.89 2.33 3.42
N GLN A 11 -19.09 1.44 4.01
CA GLN A 11 -17.63 1.55 3.95
C GLN A 11 -17.09 1.43 2.51
N ARG A 12 -17.64 0.52 1.71
CA ARG A 12 -17.29 0.41 0.28
C ARG A 12 -17.60 1.70 -0.48
N ALA A 13 -18.74 2.33 -0.21
CA ALA A 13 -19.11 3.59 -0.84
C ALA A 13 -18.15 4.73 -0.47
N LEU A 14 -17.78 4.82 0.81
CA LEU A 14 -16.79 5.81 1.30
C LEU A 14 -15.43 5.63 0.62
N ILE A 15 -14.93 4.40 0.53
CA ILE A 15 -13.66 4.08 -0.15
C ILE A 15 -13.72 4.50 -1.62
N ARG A 16 -14.78 4.15 -2.34
CA ARG A 16 -14.91 4.52 -3.77
C ARG A 16 -14.96 6.02 -3.98
N GLU A 17 -15.75 6.72 -3.20
CA GLU A 17 -15.93 8.16 -3.36
C GLU A 17 -14.65 8.92 -3.01
N SER A 18 -13.98 8.54 -1.93
CA SER A 18 -12.68 9.11 -1.56
C SER A 18 -11.61 8.78 -2.60
N TRP A 19 -11.51 7.53 -3.05
CA TRP A 19 -10.51 7.13 -4.05
C TRP A 19 -10.68 7.88 -5.38
N ARG A 20 -11.91 8.10 -5.84
CA ARG A 20 -12.20 8.85 -7.07
C ARG A 20 -11.57 10.24 -7.09
N ARG A 21 -11.42 10.88 -5.92
CA ARG A 21 -10.80 12.21 -5.78
C ARG A 21 -9.27 12.15 -5.77
N VAL A 22 -8.70 11.01 -5.43
CA VAL A 22 -7.25 10.79 -5.27
C VAL A 22 -6.64 10.14 -6.53
N SER A 23 -7.38 9.26 -7.21
CA SER A 23 -6.84 8.44 -8.31
C SER A 23 -6.49 9.21 -9.57
N GLY A 24 -6.92 10.47 -9.72
CA GLY A 24 -6.61 11.32 -10.87
C GLY A 24 -5.15 11.79 -10.96
N SER A 25 -4.35 11.63 -9.90
CA SER A 25 -2.93 12.03 -9.87
C SER A 25 -2.09 11.03 -9.08
N PRO A 26 -1.98 9.78 -9.55
CA PRO A 26 -1.43 8.68 -8.76
C PRO A 26 0.03 8.89 -8.41
N GLU A 27 0.84 9.43 -9.31
CA GLU A 27 2.26 9.69 -9.05
C GLU A 27 2.46 10.75 -7.98
N GLN A 28 1.79 11.90 -8.09
CA GLN A 28 1.88 12.98 -7.12
C GLN A 28 1.43 12.51 -5.72
N HIS A 29 0.31 11.82 -5.63
CA HIS A 29 -0.18 11.33 -4.34
C HIS A 29 0.67 10.18 -3.78
N GLY A 30 1.17 9.32 -4.65
CA GLY A 30 2.13 8.29 -4.27
C GLY A 30 3.45 8.86 -3.73
N LEU A 31 3.94 9.98 -4.26
CA LEU A 31 5.08 10.69 -3.70
C LEU A 31 4.82 11.16 -2.26
N VAL A 32 3.60 11.65 -1.95
CA VAL A 32 3.22 12.03 -0.57
C VAL A 32 3.28 10.81 0.36
N LEU A 33 2.80 9.66 -0.09
CA LEU A 33 2.87 8.41 0.65
C LEU A 33 4.32 8.01 0.95
N PHE A 34 5.18 7.93 -0.07
CA PHE A 34 6.55 7.46 0.12
C PHE A 34 7.46 8.47 0.84
N THR A 35 7.20 9.77 0.67
CA THR A 35 7.85 10.81 1.51
C THR A 35 7.53 10.55 2.97
N ARG A 36 6.25 10.33 3.31
CA ARG A 36 5.84 10.02 4.67
C ARG A 36 6.44 8.70 5.18
N LEU A 37 6.55 7.70 4.31
CA LEU A 37 7.14 6.41 4.67
C LEU A 37 8.60 6.56 5.10
N PHE A 38 9.41 7.27 4.32
CA PHE A 38 10.82 7.47 4.65
C PHE A 38 11.04 8.41 5.85
N ASP A 39 10.11 9.34 6.10
CA ASP A 39 10.11 10.14 7.33
C ASP A 39 9.85 9.29 8.59
N LEU A 40 8.99 8.27 8.47
CA LEU A 40 8.62 7.40 9.59
C LEU A 40 9.61 6.25 9.80
N ASP A 41 10.12 5.69 8.71
CA ASP A 41 11.01 4.52 8.72
C ASP A 41 12.11 4.65 7.64
N PRO A 42 13.17 5.41 7.93
CA PRO A 42 14.28 5.63 7.00
C PRO A 42 15.06 4.34 6.71
N ASP A 43 14.95 3.31 7.56
CA ASP A 43 15.62 2.02 7.38
C ASP A 43 15.04 1.20 6.21
N LEU A 44 13.90 1.63 5.64
CA LEU A 44 13.34 1.04 4.42
C LEU A 44 14.03 1.54 3.15
N LEU A 45 14.68 2.71 3.17
CA LEU A 45 15.32 3.29 2.00
C LEU A 45 16.34 2.34 1.33
N PRO A 46 17.24 1.65 2.07
CA PRO A 46 18.23 0.76 1.48
C PRO A 46 17.64 -0.49 0.80
N LEU A 47 16.36 -0.82 1.04
CA LEU A 47 15.68 -1.94 0.38
C LEU A 47 15.29 -1.60 -1.07
N PHE A 48 15.19 -0.32 -1.41
CA PHE A 48 14.90 0.13 -2.78
C PHE A 48 16.17 0.16 -3.60
N GLN A 49 16.55 -1.00 -4.13
CA GLN A 49 17.74 -1.19 -4.97
C GLN A 49 17.34 -1.47 -6.42
N TYR A 50 17.81 -0.63 -7.33
CA TYR A 50 17.61 -0.82 -8.77
C TYR A 50 18.97 -0.91 -9.44
N ASN A 51 19.15 -1.91 -10.31
CA ASN A 51 20.42 -2.16 -11.01
C ASN A 51 21.64 -2.23 -10.06
N CYS A 52 21.47 -2.84 -8.89
CA CYS A 52 22.47 -2.95 -7.82
C CYS A 52 22.97 -1.61 -7.24
N LYS A 53 22.20 -0.52 -7.42
CA LYS A 53 22.48 0.78 -6.81
C LYS A 53 21.48 1.08 -5.71
N GLN A 54 22.01 1.54 -4.58
CA GLN A 54 21.25 2.13 -3.50
C GLN A 54 21.17 3.65 -3.71
N PHE A 55 20.07 4.24 -3.28
CA PHE A 55 19.94 5.69 -3.19
C PHE A 55 20.66 6.21 -1.96
N ALA A 56 21.34 7.35 -2.10
CA ALA A 56 22.04 8.01 -1.00
C ALA A 56 21.09 8.80 -0.08
N SER A 57 19.92 9.18 -0.58
CA SER A 57 18.91 9.92 0.19
C SER A 57 17.47 9.61 -0.28
N PRO A 58 16.46 9.91 0.56
CA PRO A 58 15.06 9.83 0.15
C PRO A 58 14.74 10.71 -1.07
N GLU A 59 15.35 11.89 -1.16
CA GLU A 59 15.16 12.83 -2.27
C GLU A 59 15.63 12.23 -3.61
N GLU A 60 16.81 11.58 -3.60
CA GLU A 60 17.33 10.89 -4.78
C GLU A 60 16.39 9.76 -5.20
N CYS A 61 15.97 8.94 -4.24
CA CYS A 61 15.02 7.85 -4.45
C CYS A 61 13.69 8.35 -5.05
N LEU A 62 13.08 9.37 -4.45
CA LEU A 62 11.79 9.95 -4.87
C LEU A 62 11.83 10.59 -6.25
N SER A 63 13.01 10.97 -6.75
CA SER A 63 13.21 11.53 -8.08
C SER A 63 13.59 10.50 -9.15
N ALA A 64 13.93 9.27 -8.76
CA ALA A 64 14.44 8.25 -9.67
C ALA A 64 13.32 7.65 -10.55
N PRO A 65 13.51 7.53 -11.87
CA PRO A 65 12.51 6.96 -12.79
C PRO A 65 12.02 5.56 -12.39
N GLU A 66 12.92 4.71 -11.89
CA GLU A 66 12.62 3.35 -11.44
C GLU A 66 11.73 3.34 -10.19
N PHE A 67 11.94 4.30 -9.30
CA PHE A 67 11.12 4.44 -8.10
C PHE A 67 9.76 5.07 -8.42
N LEU A 68 9.70 6.03 -9.34
CA LEU A 68 8.43 6.55 -9.85
C LEU A 68 7.58 5.43 -10.50
N ASP A 69 8.19 4.49 -11.20
CA ASP A 69 7.49 3.30 -11.69
C ASP A 69 6.97 2.40 -10.55
N HIS A 70 7.76 2.22 -9.48
CA HIS A 70 7.30 1.53 -8.28
C HIS A 70 6.11 2.23 -7.61
N ILE A 71 6.14 3.56 -7.49
CA ILE A 71 5.03 4.37 -7.00
C ILE A 71 3.77 4.09 -7.82
N ARG A 72 3.86 4.16 -9.16
CA ARG A 72 2.71 3.88 -10.04
C ARG A 72 2.17 2.47 -9.83
N LYS A 73 3.04 1.47 -9.70
CA LYS A 73 2.62 0.08 -9.40
C LYS A 73 1.87 -0.03 -8.09
N VAL A 74 2.32 0.61 -7.01
CA VAL A 74 1.61 0.62 -5.72
C VAL A 74 0.22 1.25 -5.87
N MET A 75 0.12 2.39 -6.56
CA MET A 75 -1.17 3.05 -6.79
C MET A 75 -2.13 2.19 -7.62
N LEU A 76 -1.62 1.44 -8.59
CA LEU A 76 -2.41 0.47 -9.36
C LEU A 76 -2.91 -0.71 -8.51
N VAL A 77 -2.10 -1.20 -7.57
CA VAL A 77 -2.54 -2.25 -6.62
C VAL A 77 -3.67 -1.74 -5.73
N ILE A 78 -3.56 -0.51 -5.24
CA ILE A 78 -4.62 0.13 -4.46
C ILE A 78 -5.88 0.30 -5.31
N ASP A 79 -5.75 0.78 -6.54
CA ASP A 79 -6.87 0.93 -7.48
C ASP A 79 -7.56 -0.40 -7.79
N ALA A 80 -6.79 -1.46 -7.98
CA ALA A 80 -7.31 -2.81 -8.16
C ALA A 80 -8.11 -3.28 -6.94
N ALA A 81 -7.60 -3.03 -5.72
CA ALA A 81 -8.30 -3.36 -4.48
C ALA A 81 -9.63 -2.58 -4.34
N VAL A 82 -9.63 -1.29 -4.69
CA VAL A 82 -10.85 -0.45 -4.70
C VAL A 82 -11.85 -0.92 -5.76
N SER A 83 -11.37 -1.40 -6.92
CA SER A 83 -12.21 -1.92 -7.99
C SER A 83 -12.86 -3.27 -7.64
N HIS A 84 -12.26 -4.04 -6.73
CA HIS A 84 -12.72 -5.37 -6.31
C HIS A 84 -13.26 -5.42 -4.88
N LEU A 85 -13.78 -4.31 -4.34
CA LEU A 85 -14.26 -4.23 -2.95
C LEU A 85 -15.35 -5.26 -2.59
N GLU A 86 -16.16 -5.70 -3.57
CA GLU A 86 -17.17 -6.74 -3.41
C GLU A 86 -16.57 -8.15 -3.39
N ASN A 87 -15.41 -8.34 -4.02
CA ASN A 87 -14.77 -9.63 -4.16
C ASN A 87 -13.24 -9.52 -4.13
N LEU A 88 -12.70 -9.10 -2.99
CA LEU A 88 -11.25 -9.02 -2.77
C LEU A 88 -10.56 -10.39 -2.91
N SER A 89 -11.33 -11.49 -2.77
CA SER A 89 -10.78 -12.84 -2.93
C SER A 89 -10.18 -13.10 -4.32
N CYS A 90 -10.67 -12.41 -5.36
CA CYS A 90 -10.10 -12.47 -6.70
C CYS A 90 -8.65 -11.96 -6.78
N LEU A 91 -8.22 -11.13 -5.83
CA LEU A 91 -6.86 -10.61 -5.76
C LEU A 91 -5.95 -11.42 -4.83
N GLU A 92 -6.47 -12.43 -4.11
CA GLU A 92 -5.68 -13.13 -3.07
C GLU A 92 -4.40 -13.76 -3.62
N GLU A 93 -4.48 -14.48 -4.75
CA GLU A 93 -3.30 -15.12 -5.34
C GLU A 93 -2.28 -14.09 -5.83
N TYR A 94 -2.76 -13.02 -6.47
CA TYR A 94 -1.92 -11.92 -6.93
C TYR A 94 -1.20 -11.24 -5.75
N LEU A 95 -1.93 -10.90 -4.69
CA LEU A 95 -1.39 -10.26 -3.50
C LEU A 95 -0.45 -11.19 -2.72
N CYS A 96 -0.75 -12.48 -2.63
CA CYS A 96 0.14 -13.48 -2.04
C CYS A 96 1.49 -13.52 -2.78
N ASN A 97 1.47 -13.58 -4.12
CA ASN A 97 2.69 -13.54 -4.93
C ASN A 97 3.42 -12.19 -4.81
N LEU A 98 2.71 -11.08 -4.65
CA LEU A 98 3.31 -9.79 -4.35
C LEU A 98 3.99 -9.80 -2.97
N GLY A 99 3.41 -10.47 -1.98
CA GLY A 99 4.01 -10.67 -0.67
C GLY A 99 5.32 -11.44 -0.73
N LYS A 100 5.37 -12.56 -1.45
CA LYS A 100 6.61 -13.33 -1.70
C LYS A 100 7.73 -12.45 -2.25
N LYS A 101 7.41 -11.54 -3.19
CA LYS A 101 8.39 -10.60 -3.78
C LYS A 101 8.92 -9.62 -2.74
N HIS A 102 8.06 -9.10 -1.86
CA HIS A 102 8.47 -8.19 -0.79
C HIS A 102 9.33 -8.91 0.26
N GLN A 103 8.98 -10.14 0.63
CA GLN A 103 9.80 -10.98 1.50
C GLN A 103 11.19 -11.23 0.90
N ALA A 104 11.24 -11.58 -0.40
CA ALA A 104 12.50 -11.88 -1.10
C ALA A 104 13.48 -10.70 -1.15
N VAL A 105 12.98 -9.46 -1.11
CA VAL A 105 13.82 -8.24 -1.06
C VAL A 105 14.12 -7.77 0.37
N GLY A 106 13.73 -8.55 1.39
CA GLY A 106 14.07 -8.28 2.79
C GLY A 106 13.09 -7.37 3.53
N VAL A 107 11.93 -7.05 2.94
CA VAL A 107 10.88 -6.31 3.66
C VAL A 107 10.31 -7.18 4.78
N LYS A 108 10.25 -6.61 5.97
CA LYS A 108 9.62 -7.25 7.13
C LYS A 108 8.13 -6.99 7.14
N ILE A 109 7.35 -7.95 7.63
CA ILE A 109 5.88 -7.81 7.66
C ILE A 109 5.44 -6.63 8.52
N GLU A 110 6.20 -6.32 9.57
CA GLU A 110 5.97 -5.20 10.48
C GLU A 110 6.03 -3.85 9.76
N SER A 111 6.86 -3.73 8.71
CA SER A 111 7.00 -2.50 7.91
C SER A 111 5.69 -2.09 7.22
N PHE A 112 4.77 -3.03 6.98
CA PHE A 112 3.47 -2.72 6.40
C PHE A 112 2.58 -1.90 7.35
N SER A 113 2.85 -1.88 8.65
CA SER A 113 2.19 -0.94 9.56
C SER A 113 2.51 0.52 9.18
N THR A 114 3.78 0.84 8.98
CA THR A 114 4.26 2.17 8.56
C THR A 114 3.76 2.55 7.17
N VAL A 115 3.69 1.59 6.23
CA VAL A 115 3.09 1.81 4.91
C VAL A 115 1.60 2.15 5.02
N GLY A 116 0.88 1.49 5.93
CA GLY A 116 -0.54 1.76 6.20
C GLY A 116 -0.76 3.15 6.76
N GLU A 117 0.06 3.56 7.73
CA GLU A 117 0.03 4.93 8.27
C GLU A 117 0.33 5.97 7.19
N SER A 118 1.30 5.70 6.32
CA SER A 118 1.67 6.57 5.20
C SER A 118 0.55 6.70 4.16
N LEU A 119 -0.16 5.60 3.88
CA LEU A 119 -1.33 5.59 3.02
C LEU A 119 -2.46 6.47 3.60
N LEU A 120 -2.78 6.30 4.88
CA LEU A 120 -3.81 7.10 5.56
C LEU A 120 -3.43 8.58 5.60
N TYR A 121 -2.17 8.89 5.87
CA TYR A 121 -1.65 10.27 5.81
C TYR A 121 -1.80 10.88 4.42
N MET A 122 -1.46 10.13 3.37
CA MET A 122 -1.66 10.58 1.99
C MET A 122 -3.13 10.89 1.72
N LEU A 123 -4.04 9.98 2.10
CA LEU A 123 -5.48 10.19 1.92
C LEU A 123 -5.98 11.43 2.69
N GLU A 124 -5.55 11.62 3.93
CA GLU A 124 -5.85 12.81 4.73
C GLU A 124 -5.41 14.10 4.03
N LYS A 125 -4.16 14.15 3.53
CA LYS A 125 -3.63 15.33 2.83
C LYS A 125 -4.37 15.62 1.52
N CYS A 126 -4.76 14.57 0.80
CA CYS A 126 -5.42 14.74 -0.50
C CYS A 126 -6.91 15.09 -0.37
N LEU A 127 -7.59 14.57 0.65
CA LEU A 127 -9.02 14.75 0.84
C LEU A 127 -9.35 15.94 1.75
N GLY A 128 -8.41 16.38 2.60
CA GLY A 128 -8.60 17.47 3.54
C GLY A 128 -9.80 17.22 4.44
N THR A 129 -10.74 18.17 4.48
CA THR A 129 -11.95 18.07 5.31
C THR A 129 -12.89 16.91 4.93
N ALA A 130 -12.71 16.28 3.76
CA ALA A 130 -13.47 15.11 3.35
C ALA A 130 -12.92 13.80 3.94
N PHE A 131 -11.76 13.82 4.61
CA PHE A 131 -11.21 12.67 5.33
C PHE A 131 -11.83 12.58 6.72
N SER A 132 -13.02 11.97 6.80
CA SER A 132 -13.70 11.75 8.08
C SER A 132 -13.17 10.51 8.81
N PRO A 133 -13.45 10.37 10.12
CA PRO A 133 -13.09 9.15 10.87
C PRO A 133 -13.64 7.87 10.24
N GLU A 134 -14.83 7.92 9.63
CA GLU A 134 -15.43 6.77 8.94
C GLU A 134 -14.67 6.41 7.66
N VAL A 135 -14.14 7.40 6.94
CA VAL A 135 -13.27 7.18 5.78
C VAL A 135 -11.97 6.52 6.25
N GLN A 136 -11.34 7.05 7.29
CA GLN A 136 -10.12 6.47 7.87
C GLN A 136 -10.32 5.01 8.31
N GLU A 137 -11.42 4.71 8.99
CA GLU A 137 -11.74 3.35 9.43
C GLU A 137 -11.96 2.41 8.24
N ALA A 138 -12.70 2.85 7.21
CA ALA A 138 -12.96 2.06 6.02
C ALA A 138 -11.65 1.74 5.27
N TRP A 139 -10.76 2.72 5.10
CA TRP A 139 -9.45 2.52 4.46
C TRP A 139 -8.53 1.64 5.29
N SER A 140 -8.51 1.80 6.61
CA SER A 140 -7.76 0.91 7.52
C SER A 140 -8.17 -0.55 7.36
N LYS A 141 -9.49 -0.82 7.24
CA LYS A 141 -10.03 -2.16 7.02
C LYS A 141 -9.65 -2.73 5.65
N LEU A 142 -9.75 -1.95 4.58
CA LEU A 142 -9.31 -2.37 3.25
C LEU A 142 -7.81 -2.70 3.23
N TYR A 143 -6.99 -1.80 3.76
CA TYR A 143 -5.55 -1.97 3.81
C TYR A 143 -5.17 -3.22 4.60
N SER A 144 -5.80 -3.44 5.77
CA SER A 144 -5.59 -4.64 6.58
C SER A 144 -5.94 -5.92 5.82
N ALA A 145 -6.99 -5.92 5.00
CA ALA A 145 -7.34 -7.06 4.16
C ALA A 145 -6.28 -7.33 3.07
N VAL A 146 -5.75 -6.28 2.44
CA VAL A 146 -4.67 -6.38 1.45
C VAL A 146 -3.40 -6.94 2.09
N VAL A 147 -2.96 -6.37 3.22
CA VAL A 147 -1.78 -6.85 3.95
C VAL A 147 -1.95 -8.29 4.40
N LYS A 148 -3.13 -8.68 4.90
CA LYS A 148 -3.41 -10.07 5.27
C LYS A 148 -3.29 -11.04 4.09
N ALA A 149 -3.70 -10.63 2.89
CA ALA A 149 -3.52 -11.44 1.69
C ALA A 149 -2.04 -11.54 1.28
N MET A 150 -1.30 -10.43 1.36
CA MET A 150 0.15 -10.41 1.11
C MET A 150 0.93 -11.26 2.12
N GLN A 151 0.57 -11.20 3.40
CA GLN A 151 1.22 -11.93 4.48
C GLN A 151 1.23 -13.45 4.25
N ARG A 152 0.20 -14.00 3.60
CA ARG A 152 0.19 -15.43 3.22
C ARG A 152 1.40 -15.81 2.36
N GLY A 153 1.97 -14.87 1.61
CA GLY A 153 3.20 -15.07 0.84
C GLY A 153 4.45 -15.26 1.70
N TRP A 154 4.49 -14.76 2.95
CA TRP A 154 5.58 -15.04 3.90
C TRP A 154 5.48 -16.44 4.48
N ASP A 155 4.25 -16.90 4.72
CA ASP A 155 3.97 -18.18 5.37
C ASP A 155 4.10 -19.37 4.41
N THR A 156 3.98 -19.12 3.11
CA THR A 156 4.27 -20.13 2.08
C THR A 156 5.78 -20.36 2.04
N HIS A 157 6.24 -21.42 2.69
CA HIS A 157 7.58 -21.95 2.45
C HIS A 157 7.75 -22.22 0.96
N PRO A 158 8.96 -22.04 0.40
CA PRO A 158 9.25 -22.58 -0.92
C PRO A 158 9.05 -24.09 -0.82
N GLU A 159 8.00 -24.62 -1.46
CA GLU A 159 7.94 -26.04 -1.78
C GLU A 159 9.13 -26.33 -2.70
N GLY A 160 10.12 -27.01 -2.12
CA GLY A 160 11.11 -27.87 -2.77
C GLY A 160 11.75 -27.38 -4.07
N ASP A 161 13.03 -27.06 -3.99
CA ASP A 161 14.00 -27.45 -5.03
C ASP A 161 14.62 -28.79 -4.63
#